data_AF-A0A931RFQ1-F1
#
_entry.id   AF-A0A931RFQ1-F1
#
_cell.length_a   1.000
_cell.length_b   1.000
_cell.length_c   1.000
_cell.angle_alpha   90.00
_cell.angle_beta   90.00
_cell.angle_gamma   90.00
#
_symmetry.space_group_name_H-M   'P 1'
#
loop_
_entity.id
_entity.type
_entity.pdbx_description
1 polymer ?
#
loop_
_entity_poly.entity_id
_entity_poly.type
_entity_poly.pdbx_seq_one_letter_code
_entity_poly.pdbx_strand_id
1 'polypeptide(L)'
;MEQNKWLWVLGALIIGLVVGYFVRGGSSVSPTIQTPQASPVAQVEDKPHQGFILHIDAEKHFPADEKKIAHHFCKQVKGGMFECQLYDSDEKDARLVGVETVVDTKTWQGFDVNEQSLWHYHKEEIPKINAKLPDLSPDEAAKVVETLNETYGKVYLLWDPAKSDLPVGQPSITLIE
;
A
#
# COMPACT_ATOMS: atom_id res chain seq x y z
N MET A 1 23.58 -80.74 -46.09
CA MET A 1 24.73 -79.82 -46.05
C MET A 1 24.14 -78.44 -45.80
N GLU A 2 23.85 -78.15 -44.53
CA GLU A 2 24.63 -77.25 -43.64
C GLU A 2 23.91 -75.90 -43.58
N GLN A 3 23.10 -75.64 -42.55
CA GLN A 3 23.48 -75.13 -41.22
C GLN A 3 24.40 -73.91 -41.29
N ASN A 4 23.83 -72.74 -40.98
CA ASN A 4 24.54 -71.73 -40.20
C ASN A 4 23.60 -71.25 -39.08
N LYS A 5 23.87 -71.82 -37.91
CA LYS A 5 23.28 -71.53 -36.61
C LYS A 5 24.08 -70.40 -35.97
N TRP A 6 23.44 -69.34 -35.52
CA TRP A 6 23.92 -68.53 -34.39
C TRP A 6 22.70 -68.05 -33.57
N LEU A 7 22.37 -68.82 -32.53
CA LEU A 7 21.89 -68.29 -31.25
C LEU A 7 23.16 -67.87 -30.46
N TRP A 8 23.24 -66.92 -29.52
CA TRP A 8 22.38 -66.41 -28.44
C TRP A 8 22.85 -64.94 -28.15
N VAL A 9 22.17 -64.01 -27.46
CA VAL A 9 21.57 -64.06 -26.12
C VAL A 9 20.59 -62.88 -25.93
N LEU A 10 19.42 -63.22 -25.41
CA LEU A 10 18.45 -62.49 -24.56
C LEU A 10 18.71 -61.01 -24.18
N GLY A 11 17.73 -60.16 -24.48
CA GLY A 11 17.45 -58.91 -23.77
C GLY A 11 15.93 -58.75 -23.64
N ALA A 12 15.42 -58.80 -22.41
CA ALA A 12 14.02 -58.97 -22.06
C ALA A 12 13.09 -57.80 -22.50
N LEU A 13 11.82 -58.18 -22.73
CA LEU A 13 10.63 -57.33 -22.75
C LEU A 13 10.63 -56.31 -21.61
N ILE A 14 10.34 -55.04 -21.91
CA ILE A 14 9.31 -54.28 -21.19
C ILE A 14 8.46 -53.50 -22.21
N ILE A 15 7.19 -53.90 -22.29
CA ILE A 15 6.11 -53.14 -22.93
C ILE A 15 5.74 -52.01 -21.95
N GLY A 16 6.03 -50.77 -22.33
CA GLY A 16 5.54 -49.57 -21.65
C GLY A 16 4.52 -48.87 -22.54
N LEU A 17 3.25 -49.22 -22.37
CA LEU A 17 2.10 -48.50 -22.93
C LEU A 17 2.06 -47.09 -22.31
N VAL A 18 2.60 -46.08 -23.01
CA VAL A 18 2.39 -44.68 -22.61
C VAL A 18 1.01 -44.27 -23.08
N VAL A 19 0.02 -44.46 -22.21
CA VAL A 19 -1.29 -43.81 -22.32
C VAL A 19 -1.05 -42.32 -22.13
N GLY A 20 -1.08 -41.56 -23.23
CA GLY A 20 -1.06 -40.10 -23.20
C GLY A 20 -2.33 -39.58 -22.55
N TYR A 21 -2.30 -39.36 -21.23
CA TYR A 21 -3.27 -38.50 -20.57
C TYR A 21 -2.95 -37.06 -20.98
N PHE A 22 -3.75 -36.51 -21.89
CA PHE A 22 -3.82 -35.08 -22.12
C PHE A 22 -4.38 -34.43 -20.85
N VAL A 23 -3.48 -33.96 -19.97
CA VAL A 23 -3.84 -33.01 -18.92
C VAL A 23 -4.21 -31.71 -19.62
N ARG A 24 -5.50 -31.38 -19.58
CA ARG A 24 -6.05 -30.11 -20.04
C ARG A 24 -5.51 -29.04 -19.09
N GLY A 25 -4.33 -28.50 -19.41
CA GLY A 25 -3.76 -27.36 -18.71
C GLY A 25 -4.64 -26.14 -18.96
N GLY A 26 -5.54 -25.84 -18.03
CA GLY A 26 -6.23 -24.56 -17.99
C GLY A 26 -5.20 -23.49 -17.65
N SER A 27 -4.70 -22.78 -18.66
CA SER A 27 -3.93 -21.57 -18.45
C SER A 27 -4.82 -20.54 -17.77
N SER A 28 -4.59 -20.31 -16.47
CA SER A 28 -5.15 -19.17 -15.75
C SER A 28 -4.50 -17.90 -16.31
N VAL A 29 -5.14 -17.31 -17.31
CA VAL A 29 -4.77 -15.97 -17.79
C VAL A 29 -5.28 -14.99 -16.74
N SER A 30 -4.37 -14.51 -15.87
CA SER A 30 -4.67 -13.36 -15.01
C SER A 30 -5.00 -12.17 -15.91
N PRO A 31 -6.10 -11.44 -15.70
CA PRO A 31 -6.45 -10.31 -16.54
C PRO A 31 -5.43 -9.19 -16.27
N THR A 32 -4.48 -9.00 -17.18
CA THR A 32 -3.65 -7.81 -17.21
C THR A 32 -4.57 -6.64 -17.59
N ILE A 33 -4.93 -5.82 -16.61
CA ILE A 33 -5.58 -4.54 -16.90
C ILE A 33 -4.58 -3.72 -17.72
N GLN A 34 -4.90 -3.49 -19.00
CA GLN A 34 -4.10 -2.65 -19.87
C GLN A 34 -4.25 -1.20 -19.40
N THR A 35 -3.17 -0.61 -18.89
CA THR A 35 -3.12 0.82 -18.58
C THR A 35 -3.32 1.61 -19.87
N PRO A 36 -4.35 2.48 -19.99
CA PRO A 36 -4.52 3.29 -21.17
C PRO A 36 -3.34 4.25 -21.33
N GLN A 37 -2.70 4.28 -22.51
CA GLN A 37 -1.68 5.26 -22.84
C GLN A 37 -2.34 6.65 -22.94
N ALA A 38 -1.96 7.56 -22.04
CA ALA A 38 -2.44 8.93 -22.07
C ALA A 38 -1.97 9.64 -23.35
N SER A 39 -2.89 10.32 -24.05
CA SER A 39 -2.56 11.13 -25.24
C SER A 39 -1.81 12.41 -24.86
N PRO A 40 -0.92 12.97 -25.73
CA PRO A 40 0.07 13.99 -25.33
C PRO A 40 -0.48 15.40 -25.09
N VAL A 41 -1.81 15.59 -25.05
CA VAL A 41 -2.43 16.92 -24.99
C VAL A 41 -3.58 16.94 -24.01
N ALA A 42 -3.24 16.91 -22.72
CA ALA A 42 -4.05 17.58 -21.71
C ALA A 42 -3.15 18.62 -21.07
N GLN A 43 -3.47 19.89 -21.28
CA GLN A 43 -2.87 20.98 -20.53
C GLN A 43 -3.01 20.66 -19.03
N VAL A 44 -1.94 20.85 -18.27
CA VAL A 44 -1.93 20.62 -16.82
C VAL A 44 -2.80 21.71 -16.17
N GLU A 45 -4.10 21.46 -16.13
CA GLU A 45 -4.98 22.12 -15.17
C GLU A 45 -4.72 21.51 -13.81
N ASP A 46 -4.67 22.33 -12.75
CA ASP A 46 -4.56 21.88 -11.36
C ASP A 46 -5.70 20.88 -11.04
N LYS A 47 -5.41 19.58 -11.13
CA LYS A 47 -6.36 18.51 -10.85
C LYS A 47 -6.32 18.14 -9.37
N PRO A 48 -7.41 17.58 -8.81
CA PRO A 48 -7.47 17.22 -7.40
C PRO A 48 -6.41 16.23 -6.90
N HIS A 49 -5.77 15.44 -7.76
CA HIS A 49 -4.72 14.50 -7.35
C HIS A 49 -3.33 15.17 -7.22
N GLN A 50 -3.18 16.42 -7.65
CA GLN A 50 -1.93 17.15 -7.57
C GLN A 50 -1.78 17.87 -6.21
N GLY A 51 -0.56 18.24 -5.85
CA GLY A 51 -0.24 19.09 -4.70
C GLY A 51 0.01 18.37 -3.37
N PHE A 52 -0.02 17.04 -3.33
CA PHE A 52 0.38 16.25 -2.17
C PHE A 52 1.91 16.18 -2.08
N ILE A 53 2.51 17.25 -1.56
CA ILE A 53 3.97 17.45 -1.56
C ILE A 53 4.60 17.42 -0.16
N LEU A 54 3.79 17.52 0.90
CA LEU A 54 4.32 17.41 2.26
C LEU A 54 4.52 15.93 2.59
N HIS A 55 5.77 15.49 2.60
CA HIS A 55 6.15 14.11 2.87
C HIS A 55 6.43 13.89 4.37
N ILE A 56 5.73 12.93 4.97
CA ILE A 56 5.91 12.51 6.36
C ILE A 56 6.00 10.99 6.41
N ASP A 57 7.06 10.47 7.01
CA ASP A 57 7.22 9.05 7.34
C ASP A 57 6.80 8.83 8.79
N ALA A 58 6.00 7.79 9.04
CA ALA A 58 5.58 7.43 10.38
C ALA A 58 5.44 5.91 10.58
N GLU A 59 5.78 5.43 11.78
CA GLU A 59 5.54 4.07 12.26
C GLU A 59 4.10 3.93 12.80
N LYS A 60 3.73 2.72 13.25
CA LYS A 60 2.47 2.33 13.93
C LYS A 60 1.18 2.34 13.12
N HIS A 61 1.24 2.69 11.84
CA HIS A 61 0.06 2.75 10.98
C HIS A 61 -0.50 1.36 10.61
N PHE A 62 0.33 0.33 10.66
CA PHE A 62 -0.01 -1.01 10.20
C PHE A 62 -0.09 -1.99 11.37
N PRO A 63 -1.28 -2.48 11.75
CA PRO A 63 -1.45 -3.34 12.93
C PRO A 63 -0.67 -4.66 12.90
N ALA A 64 -0.34 -5.20 11.72
CA ALA A 64 0.49 -6.41 11.64
C ALA A 64 2.00 -6.15 11.82
N ASP A 65 2.46 -4.93 11.59
CA ASP A 65 3.85 -4.54 11.80
C ASP A 65 3.94 -3.05 12.12
N GLU A 66 3.95 -2.74 13.41
CA GLU A 66 4.03 -1.36 13.89
C GLU A 66 5.33 -0.65 13.50
N LYS A 67 6.38 -1.36 13.05
CA LYS A 67 7.63 -0.74 12.60
C LYS A 67 7.65 -0.44 11.10
N LYS A 68 6.67 -0.94 10.35
CA LYS A 68 6.56 -0.62 8.93
C LYS A 68 6.18 0.85 8.77
N ILE A 69 6.93 1.55 7.92
CA ILE A 69 6.73 2.96 7.64
C ILE A 69 5.53 3.14 6.71
N ALA A 70 4.60 4.00 7.11
CA ALA A 70 3.62 4.59 6.21
C ALA A 70 4.19 5.91 5.68
N HIS A 71 4.14 6.07 4.36
CA HIS A 71 4.61 7.26 3.67
C HIS A 71 3.43 8.17 3.36
N HIS A 72 3.33 9.29 4.06
CA HIS A 72 2.26 10.25 3.93
C HIS A 72 2.69 11.31 2.92
N PHE A 73 1.86 11.55 1.92
CA PHE A 73 1.95 12.73 1.08
C PHE A 73 0.72 13.56 1.31
N CYS A 74 0.90 14.71 1.97
CA CYS A 74 -0.16 15.55 2.47
C CYS A 74 -0.31 16.85 1.69
N LYS A 75 -1.53 17.40 1.70
CA LYS A 75 -1.81 18.77 1.26
C LYS A 75 -2.93 19.40 2.06
N GLN A 76 -2.92 20.72 2.12
CA GLN A 76 -4.06 21.48 2.62
C GLN A 76 -5.19 21.47 1.59
N VAL A 77 -6.42 21.31 2.06
CA VAL A 77 -7.63 21.35 1.25
C VAL A 77 -8.62 22.40 1.79
N LYS A 78 -9.74 22.57 1.09
CA LYS A 78 -10.78 23.54 1.47
C LYS A 78 -11.25 23.29 2.90
N GLY A 79 -11.51 24.38 3.63
CA GLY A 79 -12.04 24.29 5.00
C GLY A 79 -10.96 24.17 6.08
N GLY A 80 -9.68 24.36 5.73
CA GLY A 80 -8.58 24.31 6.69
C GLY A 80 -8.17 22.90 7.08
N MET A 81 -8.68 21.88 6.38
CA MET A 81 -8.29 20.49 6.60
C MET A 81 -7.00 20.16 5.85
N PHE A 82 -6.31 19.12 6.28
CA PHE A 82 -5.32 18.44 5.44
C PHE A 82 -5.84 17.06 5.05
N GLU A 83 -5.45 16.63 3.86
CA GLU A 83 -5.63 15.27 3.39
C GLU A 83 -4.26 14.69 3.07
N CYS A 84 -4.01 13.47 3.50
CA CYS A 84 -2.81 12.72 3.18
C CYS A 84 -3.17 11.43 2.45
N GLN A 85 -2.40 11.13 1.41
CA GLN A 85 -2.36 9.81 0.80
C GLN A 85 -1.29 9.00 1.51
N LEU A 86 -1.61 7.79 1.98
CA LEU A 86 -0.66 6.90 2.63
C LEU A 86 -0.23 5.80 1.65
N TYR A 87 1.07 5.62 1.52
CA TYR A 87 1.69 4.61 0.68
C TYR A 87 2.55 3.64 1.50
N ASP A 88 2.81 2.46 0.93
CA ASP A 88 3.61 1.41 1.54
C ASP A 88 5.13 1.51 1.29
N SER A 89 5.55 2.44 0.43
CA SER A 89 6.92 2.93 0.18
C SER A 89 6.89 4.37 -0.36
N ASP A 90 8.06 5.00 -0.49
CA ASP A 90 8.27 6.31 -1.14
C ASP A 90 8.67 6.20 -2.63
N GLU A 91 8.66 4.97 -3.17
CA GLU A 91 8.99 4.70 -4.57
C GLU A 91 7.91 5.21 -5.53
N LYS A 92 8.30 5.51 -6.77
CA LYS A 92 7.41 6.08 -7.80
C LYS A 92 6.14 5.26 -8.11
N ASP A 93 6.18 3.95 -7.85
CA ASP A 93 5.11 2.99 -8.11
C ASP A 93 4.55 2.38 -6.81
N ALA A 94 4.75 3.06 -5.69
CA ALA A 94 4.19 2.69 -4.40
C ALA A 94 2.66 2.56 -4.45
N ARG A 95 2.13 1.67 -3.62
CA ARG A 95 0.71 1.35 -3.59
C ARG A 95 0.01 2.22 -2.56
N LEU A 96 -1.12 2.80 -2.94
CA LEU A 96 -1.99 3.50 -1.99
C LEU A 96 -2.59 2.48 -1.01
N VAL A 97 -2.34 2.68 0.28
CA VAL A 97 -2.79 1.78 1.36
C VAL A 97 -3.80 2.45 2.28
N GLY A 98 -3.86 3.78 2.30
CA GLY A 98 -4.80 4.51 3.14
C GLY A 98 -4.90 5.97 2.79
N VAL A 99 -5.78 6.66 3.50
CA VAL A 99 -5.83 8.13 3.54
C VAL A 99 -5.94 8.59 4.98
N GLU A 100 -5.41 9.77 5.26
CA GLU A 100 -5.60 10.44 6.53
C GLU A 100 -6.27 11.79 6.28
N THR A 101 -7.28 12.08 7.09
CA THR A 101 -7.86 13.41 7.17
C THR A 101 -7.40 14.06 8.46
N VAL A 102 -7.02 15.34 8.39
CA VAL A 102 -6.57 16.11 9.54
C VAL A 102 -7.43 17.35 9.68
N VAL A 103 -7.89 17.63 10.90
CA VAL A 103 -8.71 18.80 11.23
C VAL A 103 -8.14 19.56 12.41
N ASP A 104 -8.49 20.85 12.52
CA ASP A 104 -8.13 21.66 13.68
C ASP A 104 -8.94 21.27 14.94
N THR A 105 -8.43 21.67 16.10
CA THR A 105 -9.09 21.43 17.40
C THR A 105 -10.53 21.92 17.44
N LYS A 106 -10.84 23.06 16.80
CA LYS A 106 -12.19 23.64 16.79
C LYS A 106 -13.18 22.74 16.04
N THR A 107 -12.75 22.20 14.90
CA THR A 107 -13.54 21.27 14.08
C THR A 107 -13.77 19.97 14.83
N TRP A 108 -12.71 19.39 15.41
CA TRP A 108 -12.82 18.16 16.21
C TRP A 108 -13.77 18.32 17.42
N GLN A 109 -13.68 19.44 18.15
CA GLN A 109 -14.59 19.75 19.26
C GLN A 109 -16.06 19.88 18.84
N GLY A 110 -16.33 20.12 17.55
CA GLY A 110 -17.68 20.18 16.99
C GLY A 110 -18.30 18.81 16.70
N PHE A 111 -17.51 17.74 16.68
CA PHE A 111 -18.00 16.38 16.48
C PHE A 111 -18.71 15.83 17.72
N ASP A 112 -19.60 14.86 17.54
CA ASP A 112 -20.15 14.11 18.66
C ASP A 112 -19.11 13.15 19.26
N VAL A 113 -19.38 12.63 20.45
CA VAL A 113 -18.43 11.79 21.20
C VAL A 113 -18.05 10.51 20.44
N ASN A 114 -18.98 9.93 19.68
CA ASN A 114 -18.70 8.72 18.92
C ASN A 114 -17.72 9.04 17.78
N GLU A 115 -17.95 10.14 17.07
CA GLU A 115 -17.07 10.58 16.01
C GLU A 115 -15.71 11.00 16.58
N GLN A 116 -15.63 11.76 17.67
CA GLN A 116 -14.37 12.15 18.33
C GLN A 116 -13.49 10.94 18.67
N SER A 117 -14.09 9.81 19.08
CA SER A 117 -13.36 8.57 19.41
C SER A 117 -12.65 7.91 18.24
N LEU A 118 -12.89 8.38 17.01
CA LEU A 118 -12.28 7.87 15.79
C LEU A 118 -11.06 8.70 15.35
N TRP A 119 -10.62 9.67 16.15
CA TRP A 119 -9.51 10.56 15.84
C TRP A 119 -8.44 10.49 16.93
N HIS A 120 -7.18 10.68 16.55
CA HIS A 120 -6.05 10.78 17.46
C HIS A 120 -5.48 12.20 17.47
N TYR A 121 -4.90 12.60 18.61
CA TYR A 121 -4.37 13.94 18.80
C TYR A 121 -2.87 13.98 18.48
N HIS A 122 -2.49 14.77 17.48
CA HIS A 122 -1.13 14.77 16.94
C HIS A 122 -0.06 15.17 17.96
N LYS A 123 -0.36 16.05 18.92
CA LYS A 123 0.60 16.43 19.98
C LYS A 123 1.07 15.25 20.83
N GLU A 124 0.16 14.30 21.07
CA GLU A 124 0.43 13.13 21.90
C GLU A 124 0.99 11.97 21.07
N GLU A 125 0.59 11.88 19.80
CA GLU A 125 0.97 10.83 18.87
C GLU A 125 2.38 11.04 18.29
N ILE A 126 2.67 12.22 17.71
CA ILE A 126 3.90 12.48 16.92
C ILE A 126 5.19 12.05 17.65
N PRO A 127 5.37 12.31 18.97
CA PRO A 127 6.56 11.87 19.69
C PRO A 127 6.75 10.34 19.77
N LYS A 128 5.71 9.55 19.47
CA LYS A 128 5.66 8.09 19.68
C LYS A 128 5.67 7.28 18.39
N ILE A 129 5.59 7.92 17.22
CA ILE A 129 5.50 7.25 15.91
C ILE A 129 6.80 7.34 15.09
N ASN A 130 7.91 7.78 15.71
CA ASN A 130 9.18 7.98 15.01
C ASN A 130 9.03 8.85 13.74
N ALA A 131 8.19 9.90 13.82
CA ALA A 131 7.85 10.75 12.69
C ALA A 131 9.09 11.41 12.07
N LYS A 132 9.19 11.41 10.74
CA LYS A 132 10.25 12.09 9.98
C LYS A 132 9.68 12.85 8.81
N LEU A 133 10.29 13.98 8.47
CA LEU A 133 9.97 14.78 7.29
C LEU A 133 11.21 14.77 6.39
N PRO A 134 11.41 13.71 5.58
CA PRO A 134 12.69 13.44 4.92
C PRO A 134 13.09 14.51 3.90
N ASP A 135 12.13 15.24 3.36
CA ASP A 135 12.35 16.25 2.31
C ASP A 135 12.57 17.67 2.86
N LEU A 136 12.60 17.84 4.18
CA LEU A 136 12.73 19.15 4.84
C LEU A 136 14.02 19.25 5.66
N SER A 137 14.55 20.47 5.79
CA SER A 137 15.59 20.72 6.78
C SER A 137 15.04 20.57 8.22
N PRO A 138 15.89 20.33 9.23
CA PRO A 138 15.42 20.20 10.62
C PRO A 138 14.58 21.39 11.12
N ASP A 139 14.94 22.62 10.74
CA ASP A 139 14.22 23.83 11.14
C ASP A 139 12.84 23.96 10.45
N GLU A 140 12.74 23.52 9.20
CA GLU A 140 11.46 23.48 8.47
C GLU A 140 10.56 22.38 9.03
N ALA A 141 11.12 21.19 9.26
CA ALA A 141 10.42 20.08 9.89
C ALA A 141 9.85 20.46 11.25
N ALA A 142 10.63 21.16 12.10
CA ALA A 142 10.17 21.62 13.41
C ALA A 142 8.96 22.57 13.32
N LYS A 143 8.93 23.47 12.33
CA LYS A 143 7.79 24.39 12.10
C LYS A 143 6.55 23.65 11.64
N VAL A 144 6.71 22.64 10.78
CA VAL A 144 5.59 21.80 10.34
C VAL A 144 5.03 21.01 11.51
N VAL A 145 5.90 20.35 12.30
CA VAL A 145 5.47 19.62 13.51
C VAL A 145 4.73 20.53 14.48
N GLU A 146 5.22 21.76 14.70
CA GLU A 146 4.51 22.73 15.56
C GLU A 146 3.12 23.07 15.02
N THR A 147 2.96 23.16 13.70
CA THR A 147 1.65 23.40 13.07
C THR A 147 0.71 22.20 13.24
N LEU A 148 1.25 20.98 13.26
CA LEU A 148 0.49 19.74 13.42
C LEU A 148 0.11 19.46 14.89
N ASN A 149 0.86 19.98 15.86
CA ASN A 149 0.61 19.69 17.28
C ASN A 149 -0.85 19.95 17.71
N GLU A 150 -1.48 21.01 17.22
CA GLU A 150 -2.86 21.36 17.60
C GLU A 150 -3.90 20.91 16.55
N THR A 151 -3.72 19.68 16.05
CA THR A 151 -4.61 19.05 15.07
C THR A 151 -4.93 17.60 15.45
N TYR A 152 -5.98 17.06 14.81
CA TYR A 152 -6.45 15.70 15.02
C TYR A 152 -6.46 14.95 13.69
N GLY A 153 -5.87 13.75 13.68
CA GLY A 153 -5.81 12.86 12.52
C GLY A 153 -6.85 11.75 12.62
N LYS A 154 -7.34 11.31 11.47
CA LYS A 154 -8.15 10.09 11.33
C LYS A 154 -7.67 9.33 10.12
N VAL A 155 -7.06 8.18 10.39
CA VAL A 155 -6.50 7.31 9.36
C VAL A 155 -7.53 6.28 8.94
N TYR A 156 -7.86 6.28 7.65
CA TYR A 156 -8.63 5.24 6.98
C TYR A 156 -7.65 4.32 6.24
N LEU A 157 -7.39 3.16 6.81
CA LEU A 157 -6.55 2.15 6.19
C LEU A 157 -7.43 1.30 5.25
N LEU A 158 -7.11 1.26 3.96
CA LEU A 158 -7.83 0.47 2.97
C LEU A 158 -7.49 -1.02 3.11
N TRP A 159 -6.21 -1.31 3.36
CA TRP A 159 -5.68 -2.65 3.58
C TRP A 159 -4.31 -2.57 4.26
N ASP A 160 -3.89 -3.66 4.94
CA ASP A 160 -2.63 -3.73 5.67
C ASP A 160 -1.55 -4.42 4.82
N PRO A 161 -0.57 -3.69 4.26
CA PRO A 161 0.50 -4.25 3.44
C PRO A 161 1.49 -5.14 4.20
N ALA A 162 1.45 -5.14 5.54
CA ALA A 162 2.25 -6.09 6.33
C ALA A 162 1.57 -7.48 6.44
N LYS A 163 0.26 -7.59 6.12
CA LYS A 163 -0.47 -8.86 6.13
C LYS A 163 -0.49 -9.58 4.78
N SER A 164 -0.44 -8.83 3.68
CA SER A 164 -0.60 -9.38 2.33
C SER A 164 0.09 -8.49 1.30
N ASP A 165 0.42 -9.05 0.13
CA ASP A 165 0.88 -8.29 -1.03
C ASP A 165 -0.28 -7.77 -1.90
N LEU A 166 -1.52 -8.12 -1.59
CA LEU A 166 -2.70 -7.68 -2.34
C LEU A 166 -3.67 -6.93 -1.42
N PRO A 167 -4.49 -6.02 -1.97
CA PRO A 167 -5.47 -5.25 -1.21
C PRO A 167 -6.66 -6.13 -0.81
N VAL A 168 -6.47 -6.93 0.23
CA VAL A 168 -7.46 -7.86 0.78
C VAL A 168 -7.87 -7.44 2.18
N GLY A 169 -9.06 -7.87 2.59
CA GLY A 169 -9.62 -7.55 3.90
C GLY A 169 -10.69 -6.46 3.84
N GLN A 170 -11.00 -5.90 5.01
CA GLN A 170 -11.93 -4.78 5.15
C GLN A 170 -11.12 -3.52 5.46
N PRO A 171 -11.53 -2.36 4.91
CA PRO A 171 -11.01 -1.09 5.37
C PRO A 171 -11.29 -0.88 6.85
N SER A 172 -10.40 -0.17 7.54
CA SER A 172 -10.48 0.11 8.97
C SER A 172 -10.13 1.55 9.30
N ILE A 173 -10.58 2.02 10.46
CA ILE A 173 -10.01 3.21 11.09
C ILE A 173 -8.85 2.74 11.98
N THR A 174 -7.68 3.35 11.79
CA THR A 174 -6.51 3.09 12.64
C THR A 174 -6.35 4.29 13.57
N LEU A 175 -6.37 4.02 14.88
CA LEU A 175 -6.03 5.02 15.90
C LEU A 175 -4.56 4.86 16.25
N ILE A 176 -3.83 5.97 16.23
CA ILE A 176 -2.39 5.97 16.48
C ILE A 176 -2.13 6.71 17.78
N GLU A 177 -1.56 6.00 18.75
CA GLU A 177 -1.36 6.47 20.12
C GLU A 177 0.05 6.22 20.67
#